data_AF-A0AAN9K5A6-F1
#
_entry.id   AF-A0AAN9K5A6-F1
#
_cell.length_a   1.000
_cell.length_b   1.000
_cell.length_c   1.000
_cell.angle_alpha   90.00
_cell.angle_beta   90.00
_cell.angle_gamma   90.00
#
_symmetry.space_group_name_H-M   'P 1'
#
loop_
_entity.id
_entity.type
_entity.pdbx_description
1 polymer ?
#
loop_
_entity_poly.entity_id
_entity_poly.type
_entity_poly.pdbx_seq_one_letter_code
_entity_poly.pdbx_strand_id
1 'polypeptide(L)'
;MSRAPFAHVALFTGAGMGHLTPFLRLVTLLLHHNCQVTLITPLPTVSKAETELLSKFFSSFPRVNQLKFHLLPLDANATSKPSNDPFFLQVASICNSCNLLPLLLASLSPPFSAFVIDITLISPLLPIATPLASFPTC
;
A
#
# COMPACT_ATOMS: atom_id res chain seq x y z
N MET A 1 -2.00 -30.99 -15.20
CA MET A 1 -2.20 -30.57 -13.79
C MET A 1 -2.23 -29.05 -13.79
N SER A 2 -3.41 -28.43 -13.71
CA SER A 2 -3.53 -26.97 -13.58
C SER A 2 -3.06 -26.58 -12.18
N ARG A 3 -2.06 -25.69 -12.11
CA ARG A 3 -1.61 -25.11 -10.84
C ARG A 3 -2.78 -24.31 -10.27
N ALA A 4 -3.16 -24.54 -9.01
CA ALA A 4 -4.17 -23.70 -8.36
C ALA A 4 -3.77 -22.22 -8.51
N PRO A 5 -4.72 -21.32 -8.84
CA PRO A 5 -4.39 -19.92 -9.05
C PRO A 5 -3.76 -19.35 -7.78
N PHE A 6 -2.61 -18.70 -7.93
CA PHE A 6 -1.92 -18.06 -6.81
C PHE A 6 -2.77 -16.91 -6.29
N ALA A 7 -3.06 -16.91 -4.98
CA ALA A 7 -3.68 -15.76 -4.34
C ALA A 7 -2.74 -14.54 -4.51
N HIS A 8 -3.26 -13.47 -5.11
CA HIS A 8 -2.53 -12.21 -5.24
C HIS A 8 -3.03 -11.25 -4.16
N VAL A 9 -2.14 -10.86 -3.25
CA VAL A 9 -2.47 -9.95 -2.14
C VAL A 9 -1.84 -8.59 -2.42
N ALA A 10 -2.67 -7.54 -2.45
CA ALA A 10 -2.21 -6.17 -2.44
C ALA A 10 -2.12 -5.68 -0.99
N LEU A 11 -1.04 -4.99 -0.63
CA LEU A 11 -0.88 -4.38 0.69
C LEU A 11 -0.58 -2.89 0.53
N PHE A 12 -1.28 -2.05 1.28
CA PHE A 12 -1.05 -0.61 1.29
C PHE A 12 -0.66 -0.14 2.69
N THR A 13 0.61 0.21 2.85
CA THR A 13 1.16 0.67 4.12
C THR A 13 1.01 2.20 4.26
N GLY A 14 0.78 2.65 5.49
CA GLY A 14 0.77 4.07 5.84
C GLY A 14 2.19 4.63 5.98
N ALA A 15 2.41 5.47 6.99
CA ALA A 15 3.68 6.14 7.25
C ALA A 15 4.31 5.67 8.57
N GLY A 16 5.64 5.60 8.60
CA GLY A 16 6.43 5.33 9.80
C GLY A 16 6.84 3.87 9.98
N MET A 17 7.99 3.67 10.62
CA MET A 17 8.59 2.35 10.82
C MET A 17 7.71 1.38 11.62
N GLY A 18 6.87 1.91 12.52
CA GLY A 18 5.90 1.13 13.30
C GLY A 18 4.80 0.50 12.44
N HIS A 19 4.49 1.10 11.29
CA HIS A 19 3.54 0.59 10.30
C HIS A 19 4.25 -0.23 9.22
N LEU A 20 5.36 0.27 8.69
CA LEU A 20 6.11 -0.38 7.62
C LEU A 20 6.66 -1.75 8.04
N THR A 21 7.31 -1.84 9.20
CA THR A 21 7.96 -3.09 9.66
C THR A 21 6.99 -4.27 9.75
N PRO A 22 5.83 -4.18 10.43
CA PRO A 22 4.89 -5.30 10.47
C PRO A 22 4.30 -5.63 9.09
N PHE A 23 4.07 -4.64 8.22
CA PHE A 23 3.65 -4.89 6.84
C PHE A 23 4.69 -5.72 6.07
N LEU A 24 5.98 -5.38 6.14
CA LEU A 24 7.03 -6.16 5.47
C LEU A 24 7.18 -7.58 6.04
N ARG A 25 6.98 -7.75 7.35
CA ARG A 25 6.91 -9.08 7.98
C ARG A 25 5.73 -9.89 7.46
N LEU A 26 4.55 -9.27 7.32
CA LEU A 26 3.38 -9.90 6.73
C LEU A 26 3.62 -10.28 5.26
N VAL A 27 4.24 -9.41 4.46
CA VAL A 27 4.62 -9.75 3.08
C VAL A 27 5.51 -10.99 3.05
N THR A 28 6.52 -11.05 3.91
CA THR A 28 7.42 -12.22 4.00
C THR A 28 6.62 -13.49 4.30
N LEU A 29 5.68 -13.44 5.25
CA LEU A 29 4.81 -14.57 5.60
C LEU A 29 3.93 -15.00 4.41
N LEU A 30 3.31 -14.06 3.70
CA LEU A 30 2.50 -14.35 2.52
C LEU A 30 3.32 -15.00 1.39
N LEU A 31 4.56 -14.55 1.19
CA LEU A 31 5.47 -15.18 0.22
C LEU A 31 5.79 -16.63 0.60
N HIS A 32 5.98 -16.93 1.89
CA HIS A 32 6.16 -18.30 2.38
C HIS A 32 4.94 -19.19 2.12
N HIS A 33 3.73 -18.62 2.08
CA HIS A 33 2.49 -19.30 1.69
C HIS A 33 2.21 -19.25 0.19
N ASN A 34 3.23 -18.98 -0.63
CA ASN A 34 3.15 -18.95 -2.09
C ASN A 34 2.19 -17.90 -2.66
N CYS A 35 1.84 -16.85 -1.92
CA CYS A 35 1.07 -15.74 -2.48
C CYS A 35 1.92 -14.90 -3.44
N GLN A 36 1.28 -14.37 -4.48
CA GLN A 36 1.82 -13.21 -5.19
C GLN A 36 1.52 -11.97 -4.36
N VAL A 37 2.48 -11.05 -4.26
CA VAL A 37 2.32 -9.86 -3.42
C VAL A 37 2.65 -8.59 -4.21
N THR A 38 1.75 -7.62 -4.15
CA THR A 38 2.02 -6.24 -4.52
C THR A 38 2.06 -5.38 -3.25
N LEU A 39 3.17 -4.68 -3.03
CA LEU A 39 3.29 -3.69 -1.96
C LEU A 39 3.17 -2.28 -2.53
N ILE A 40 2.12 -1.56 -2.13
CA ILE A 40 1.86 -0.18 -2.48
C ILE A 40 2.61 0.71 -1.48
N THR A 41 3.51 1.54 -2.00
CA THR A 41 4.41 2.38 -1.19
C THR A 41 4.17 3.86 -1.48
N PRO A 42 3.62 4.64 -0.52
CA PRO A 42 3.56 6.09 -0.63
C PRO A 42 4.96 6.68 -0.81
N LEU A 43 5.11 7.58 -1.79
CA LEU A 43 6.36 8.30 -2.04
C LEU A 43 6.13 9.81 -2.15
N PRO A 44 7.03 10.63 -1.60
CA PRO A 44 8.25 10.25 -0.85
C PRO A 44 7.94 9.67 0.53
N THR A 45 8.83 8.86 1.12
CA THR A 45 8.69 8.41 2.52
C THR A 45 9.06 9.54 3.47
N VAL A 46 8.57 9.49 4.72
CA VAL A 46 8.85 10.52 5.72
C VAL A 46 10.29 10.46 6.20
N SER A 47 10.76 9.25 6.52
CA SER A 47 12.09 9.03 7.09
C SER A 47 13.03 8.31 6.12
N LYS A 48 14.33 8.56 6.29
CA LYS A 48 15.39 7.82 5.61
C LYS A 48 15.37 6.32 5.97
N ALA A 49 15.01 6.00 7.21
CA ALA A 49 14.91 4.61 7.69
C ALA A 49 13.86 3.80 6.89
N GLU A 50 12.71 4.41 6.58
CA GLU A 50 11.70 3.77 5.72
C GLU A 50 12.25 3.52 4.31
N THR A 51 12.92 4.51 3.71
CA THR A 51 13.54 4.36 2.38
C THR A 51 14.56 3.22 2.36
N GLU A 52 15.47 3.18 3.33
CA GLU A 52 16.52 2.16 3.40
C GLU A 52 15.94 0.76 3.64
N LEU A 53 14.94 0.65 4.52
CA LEU A 53 14.28 -0.63 4.77
C LEU A 53 13.54 -1.14 3.53
N LEU A 54 12.79 -0.28 2.84
CA LEU A 54 12.12 -0.64 1.58
C LEU A 54 13.13 -1.07 0.52
N SER A 55 14.22 -0.32 0.34
CA SER A 55 15.28 -0.63 -0.61
C SER A 55 15.87 -2.03 -0.35
N LYS A 56 16.28 -2.28 0.91
CA LYS A 56 16.81 -3.58 1.33
C LYS A 56 15.78 -4.71 1.16
N PHE A 57 14.51 -4.43 1.43
CA PHE A 57 13.44 -5.41 1.29
C PHE A 57 13.25 -5.83 -0.16
N PHE A 58 13.10 -4.89 -1.09
CA PHE A 58 12.91 -5.22 -2.51
C PHE A 58 14.15 -5.86 -3.14
N SER A 59 15.37 -5.51 -2.70
CA SER A 59 16.56 -6.24 -3.12
C SER A 59 16.58 -7.70 -2.63
N SER A 60 16.00 -7.97 -1.46
CA SER A 60 15.93 -9.31 -0.87
C SER A 60 14.79 -10.15 -1.44
N PHE A 61 13.71 -9.51 -1.88
CA PHE A 61 12.49 -10.16 -2.39
C PHE A 61 12.11 -9.63 -3.78
N PRO A 62 12.90 -9.94 -4.84
CA PRO A 62 12.68 -9.40 -6.19
C PRO A 62 11.37 -9.87 -6.85
N ARG A 63 10.68 -10.85 -6.25
CA ARG A 63 9.38 -11.34 -6.70
C ARG A 63 8.20 -10.48 -6.21
N VAL A 64 8.41 -9.61 -5.22
CA VAL A 64 7.38 -8.69 -4.75
C VAL A 64 7.25 -7.54 -5.74
N ASN A 65 6.03 -7.31 -6.24
CA ASN A 65 5.77 -6.17 -7.09
C ASN A 65 5.70 -4.89 -6.24
N GLN A 66 6.55 -3.91 -6.54
CA GLN A 66 6.45 -2.59 -5.90
C GLN A 66 5.54 -1.69 -6.73
N LEU A 67 4.40 -1.29 -6.17
CA LEU A 67 3.58 -0.23 -6.74
C LEU A 67 3.95 1.09 -6.04
N LYS A 68 4.66 1.95 -6.76
CA LYS A 68 5.04 3.28 -6.26
C LYS A 68 3.85 4.21 -6.34
N PHE A 69 3.41 4.74 -5.20
CA PHE A 69 2.28 5.65 -5.11
C PHE A 69 2.78 7.06 -4.85
N HIS A 70 2.94 7.84 -5.93
CA HIS A 70 3.41 9.21 -5.86
C HIS A 70 2.31 10.13 -5.35
N LEU A 71 2.55 10.74 -4.19
CA LEU A 71 1.58 11.59 -3.52
C LEU A 71 1.43 12.95 -4.20
N LEU A 72 0.22 13.49 -4.17
CA LEU A 72 -0.05 14.86 -4.53
C LEU A 72 0.55 15.81 -3.47
N PRO A 73 1.09 16.97 -3.88
CA PRO A 73 1.52 17.98 -2.93
C PRO A 73 0.39 18.37 -1.99
N LEU A 74 0.69 18.51 -0.69
CA LEU A 74 -0.25 19.12 0.25
C LEU A 74 -0.34 20.62 -0.04
N ASP A 75 -1.56 21.14 -0.19
CA ASP A 75 -1.79 22.57 -0.35
C ASP A 75 -1.27 23.33 0.87
N ALA A 76 -0.15 24.03 0.70
CA ALA A 76 0.47 24.81 1.77
C ALA A 76 -0.42 25.96 2.29
N ASN A 77 -1.40 26.37 1.48
CA ASN A 77 -2.37 27.42 1.79
C ASN A 77 -3.67 26.88 2.41
N ALA A 78 -3.79 25.56 2.64
CA ALA A 78 -4.93 25.02 3.35
C ALA A 78 -4.95 25.57 4.79
N THR A 79 -6.01 26.32 5.13
CA THR A 79 -6.18 27.07 6.38
C THR A 79 -6.14 26.19 7.64
N SER A 80 -6.20 24.87 7.48
CA SER A 80 -6.13 23.88 8.56
C SER A 80 -5.04 22.84 8.24
N LYS A 81 -3.81 23.09 8.67
CA LYS A 81 -2.77 22.06 8.68
C LYS A 81 -3.14 21.03 9.76
N PRO A 82 -3.40 19.75 9.41
CA PRO A 82 -4.00 18.80 10.34
C PRO A 82 -3.10 18.45 11.52
N SER A 83 -1.79 18.61 11.35
CA SER A 83 -0.77 18.42 12.39
C SER A 83 0.55 19.06 11.96
N ASN A 84 1.46 19.28 12.91
CA ASN A 84 2.87 19.57 12.61
C ASN A 84 3.75 18.32 12.62
N ASP A 85 3.24 17.20 13.12
CA ASP A 85 3.95 15.93 13.09
C ASP A 85 4.02 15.39 11.65
N PRO A 86 5.22 15.01 11.17
CA PRO A 86 5.42 14.64 9.78
C PRO A 86 4.72 13.33 9.39
N PHE A 87 4.48 12.41 10.31
CA PHE A 87 3.78 11.15 10.01
C PHE A 87 2.28 11.38 9.87
N PHE A 88 1.67 12.20 10.72
CA PHE A 88 0.27 12.61 10.56
C PHE A 88 0.05 13.41 9.26
N LEU A 89 0.99 14.31 8.90
CA LEU A 89 0.96 15.01 7.63
C LEU A 89 1.05 14.05 6.44
N GLN A 90 1.90 13.03 6.53
CA GLN A 90 2.01 12.02 5.50
C GLN A 90 0.72 11.23 5.33
N VAL A 91 0.08 10.81 6.43
CA VAL A 91 -1.23 10.14 6.36
C VAL A 91 -2.26 11.04 5.67
N ALA A 92 -2.31 12.33 6.02
CA ALA A 92 -3.21 13.27 5.34
C ALA A 92 -2.90 13.41 3.83
N SER A 93 -1.62 13.47 3.45
CA SER A 93 -1.20 13.50 2.04
C SER A 93 -1.60 12.23 1.28
N ILE A 94 -1.46 11.07 1.92
CA ILE A 94 -1.94 9.79 1.37
C ILE A 94 -3.46 9.86 1.14
N CYS A 95 -4.22 10.25 2.16
CA CYS A 95 -5.68 10.39 2.07
C CYS A 95 -6.12 11.30 0.91
N ASN A 96 -5.47 12.46 0.76
CA ASN A 96 -5.77 13.42 -0.31
C ASN A 96 -5.43 12.89 -1.71
N SER A 97 -4.52 11.93 -1.81
CA SER A 97 -4.09 11.32 -3.07
C SER A 97 -4.89 10.06 -3.42
N CYS A 98 -5.73 9.54 -2.51
CA CYS A 98 -6.40 8.25 -2.67
C CYS A 98 -7.30 8.16 -3.91
N ASN A 99 -7.75 9.28 -4.46
CA ASN A 99 -8.50 9.32 -5.73
C ASN A 99 -7.72 8.76 -6.93
N LEU A 100 -6.38 8.67 -6.85
CA LEU A 100 -5.53 8.07 -7.89
C LEU A 100 -5.44 6.55 -7.79
N LEU A 101 -5.78 5.96 -6.62
CA LEU A 101 -5.62 4.53 -6.37
C LEU A 101 -6.49 3.61 -7.25
N PRO A 102 -7.76 3.93 -7.58
CA PRO A 102 -8.57 3.05 -8.42
C PRO A 102 -7.89 2.70 -9.75
N LEU A 103 -7.29 3.69 -10.43
CA LEU A 103 -6.58 3.47 -11.69
C LEU A 103 -5.31 2.62 -11.50
N LEU A 104 -4.56 2.88 -10.44
CA LEU A 104 -3.37 2.10 -10.07
C LEU A 104 -3.73 0.63 -9.77
N LEU A 105 -4.79 0.40 -8.99
CA LEU A 105 -5.26 -0.94 -8.63
C LEU A 105 -5.81 -1.70 -9.84
N ALA A 106 -6.53 -1.02 -10.74
CA ALA A 106 -7.06 -1.63 -11.97
C ALA A 106 -5.95 -2.09 -12.94
N SER A 107 -4.74 -1.52 -12.85
CA SER A 107 -3.59 -1.91 -13.67
C SER A 107 -2.88 -3.18 -13.20
N LEU A 108 -3.24 -3.70 -12.01
CA LEU A 108 -2.58 -4.87 -11.44
C LEU A 108 -2.94 -6.15 -12.19
N SER A 109 -1.92 -6.91 -12.56
CA SER A 109 -2.05 -8.20 -13.24
C SER A 109 -1.20 -9.27 -12.54
N PRO A 110 -1.79 -10.41 -12.14
CA PRO A 110 -3.23 -10.71 -12.17
C PRO A 110 -4.02 -9.78 -11.22
N PRO A 111 -5.36 -9.71 -11.32
CA PRO A 111 -6.17 -9.04 -10.31
C PRO A 111 -5.85 -9.59 -8.90
N PHE A 112 -5.80 -8.71 -7.90
CA PHE A 112 -5.58 -9.16 -6.53
C PHE A 112 -6.87 -9.78 -5.97
N SER A 113 -6.74 -10.80 -5.12
CA SER A 113 -7.84 -11.50 -4.44
C SER A 113 -8.09 -10.99 -3.02
N ALA A 114 -7.15 -10.25 -2.43
CA ALA A 114 -7.28 -9.64 -1.12
C ALA A 114 -6.52 -8.30 -1.04
N PHE A 115 -7.05 -7.35 -0.27
CA PHE A 115 -6.44 -6.04 -0.06
C PHE A 115 -6.27 -5.76 1.44
N VAL A 116 -5.01 -5.64 1.88
CA VAL A 116 -4.66 -5.33 3.28
C VAL A 116 -4.28 -3.85 3.36
N ILE A 117 -5.01 -3.09 4.16
CA ILE A 117 -4.84 -1.65 4.28
C ILE A 117 -4.42 -1.25 5.69
N ASP A 118 -3.59 -0.22 5.77
CA ASP A 118 -3.25 0.40 7.04
C ASP A 118 -4.49 0.98 7.71
N ILE A 119 -4.61 0.79 9.03
CA ILE A 119 -5.77 1.25 9.79
C ILE A 119 -5.98 2.76 9.68
N THR A 120 -4.89 3.53 9.54
CA THR A 120 -4.93 4.99 9.38
C THR A 120 -5.57 5.44 8.07
N LEU A 121 -5.76 4.54 7.11
CA LEU A 121 -6.26 4.81 5.76
C LEU A 121 -7.65 4.20 5.49
N ILE A 122 -8.32 3.62 6.51
CA ILE A 122 -9.61 2.94 6.30
C ILE A 122 -10.66 3.88 5.69
N SER A 123 -10.86 5.06 6.25
CA SER A 123 -11.91 5.97 5.79
C SER A 123 -11.83 6.35 4.30
N PRO A 124 -10.68 6.80 3.75
CA PRO A 124 -10.59 7.10 2.32
C PRO A 124 -10.57 5.85 1.43
N LEU A 125 -10.15 4.69 1.94
CA LEU A 125 -10.02 3.47 1.13
C LEU A 125 -11.26 2.60 1.11
N LEU A 126 -12.14 2.70 2.10
CA LEU A 126 -13.38 1.92 2.14
C LEU A 126 -14.22 2.05 0.86
N PRO A 127 -14.54 3.26 0.35
CA PRO A 127 -15.31 3.38 -0.89
C PRO A 127 -14.58 2.84 -2.13
N ILE A 128 -13.25 2.73 -2.08
CA ILE A 128 -12.42 2.17 -3.16
C ILE A 128 -12.39 0.63 -3.04
N ALA A 129 -12.33 0.10 -1.83
CA ALA A 129 -12.22 -1.33 -1.57
C ALA A 129 -13.55 -2.08 -1.71
N THR A 130 -14.70 -1.46 -1.38
CA THR A 130 -16.01 -2.12 -1.43
C THR A 130 -16.36 -2.66 -2.84
N PRO A 131 -16.20 -1.89 -3.94
CA PRO A 131 -16.43 -2.42 -5.29
C PRO A 131 -15.43 -3.52 -5.69
N LEU A 132 -14.24 -3.53 -5.09
CA LEU A 132 -13.22 -4.53 -5.34
C LEU A 132 -13.51 -5.83 -4.56
N ALA A 133 -14.23 -5.78 -3.44
CA ALA A 133 -14.61 -6.98 -2.68
C ALA A 133 -15.66 -7.85 -3.38
N SER A 134 -16.36 -7.32 -4.39
CA SER A 134 -17.29 -8.05 -5.26
C SER A 134 -16.58 -8.85 -6.37
N PHE A 135 -15.48 -9.54 -6.03
CA PHE A 135 -14.93 -10.55 -6.93
C PHE A 135 -15.92 -11.73 -7.02
N PRO A 136 -16.23 -12.24 -8.21
CA PRO A 136 -17.06 -13.42 -8.34
C PRO A 136 -16.32 -14.59 -7.67
N THR A 137 -16.86 -15.05 -6.55
CA THR A 137 -16.48 -16.34 -5.97
C THR A 137 -16.82 -17.41 -7.01
N CYS A 138 -15.81 -18.13 -7.51
CA CYS A 138 -16.03 -19.34 -8.31
C CYS A 138 -16.86 -20.37 -7.56
#